data_AF-A0A6N7ANY3-F1
#
_entry.id   AF-A0A6N7ANY3-F1
#
_cell.length_a   1.000
_cell.length_b   1.000
_cell.length_c   1.000
_cell.angle_alpha   90.00
_cell.angle_beta   90.00
_cell.angle_gamma   90.00
#
_symmetry.space_group_name_H-M   'P 1'
#
loop_
_entity.id
_entity.type
_entity.pdbx_description
1 polymer ?
#
loop_
_entity_poly.entity_id
_entity_poly.type
_entity_poly.pdbx_seq_one_letter_code
_entity_poly.pdbx_strand_id
1 'polypeptide(L)'
;MGHGKDIDTDDRPQATKEQIVYATLLDWGMKVGLAALVVTFSIYVFELLPPHVPLDQVSGYWGFKSHDYLEKAAVAPGWAWLGMLGNGDFLNFLGIAFLAGVTIFCYLPVIPMFLKKRDFVYAGIAVAEVLILVFAASGVLHVGGH
;
A
#
# COMPACT_ATOMS: atom_id res chain seq x y z
N MET A 1 28.60 -46.59 -26.03
CA MET A 1 27.86 -46.62 -24.76
C MET A 1 27.73 -45.19 -24.27
N GLY A 2 26.54 -44.61 -24.42
CA GLY A 2 26.27 -43.24 -24.02
C GLY A 2 26.16 -43.15 -22.51
N HIS A 3 27.07 -42.41 -21.88
CA HIS A 3 26.86 -41.92 -20.53
C HIS A 3 25.92 -40.71 -20.64
N GLY A 4 24.65 -40.93 -20.28
CA GLY A 4 23.73 -39.86 -19.98
C GLY A 4 24.35 -38.99 -18.91
N LYS A 5 24.71 -37.76 -19.28
CA LYS A 5 24.89 -36.68 -18.32
C LYS A 5 23.49 -36.39 -17.79
N ASP A 6 23.31 -36.62 -16.50
CA ASP A 6 22.17 -36.11 -15.76
C ASP A 6 22.25 -34.59 -15.87
N ILE A 7 21.50 -34.03 -16.82
CA ILE A 7 21.32 -32.59 -16.94
C ILE A 7 20.43 -32.26 -15.75
N ASP A 8 21.04 -31.78 -14.66
CA ASP A 8 20.32 -31.19 -13.54
C ASP A 8 19.49 -30.02 -14.10
N THR A 9 18.19 -30.26 -14.33
CA THR A 9 17.27 -29.30 -14.95
C THR A 9 16.73 -28.28 -13.95
N ASP A 10 17.48 -27.96 -12.89
CA ASP A 10 17.11 -26.91 -11.95
C ASP A 10 17.97 -25.66 -12.08
N ASP A 11 18.01 -25.07 -13.29
CA ASP A 11 18.58 -23.73 -13.55
C ASP A 11 17.60 -22.62 -13.11
N ARG A 12 16.82 -22.86 -12.04
CA ARG A 12 15.96 -21.83 -11.44
C ARG A 12 16.83 -20.94 -10.55
N PRO A 13 16.87 -19.62 -10.77
CA PRO A 13 17.58 -18.72 -9.88
C PRO A 13 17.04 -18.90 -8.45
N GLN A 14 17.89 -19.41 -7.54
CA GLN A 14 17.52 -19.59 -6.14
C GLN A 14 17.27 -18.22 -5.51
N ALA A 15 16.06 -18.02 -4.99
CA ALA A 15 15.69 -16.75 -4.37
C ALA A 15 16.60 -16.44 -3.18
N THR A 16 17.07 -15.20 -3.10
CA THR A 16 17.91 -14.75 -1.99
C THR A 16 17.07 -14.70 -0.71
N LYS A 17 17.69 -14.86 0.47
CA LYS A 17 16.99 -14.81 1.78
C LYS A 17 16.12 -13.55 1.93
N GLU A 18 16.57 -12.41 1.42
CA GLU A 18 15.83 -11.14 1.37
C GLU A 18 14.54 -11.26 0.54
N GLN A 19 14.63 -11.88 -0.64
CA GLN A 19 13.49 -12.05 -1.55
C GLN A 19 12.44 -12.99 -0.96
N ILE A 20 12.86 -14.04 -0.25
CA ILE A 20 11.96 -14.97 0.44
C ILE A 20 11.23 -14.24 1.57
N VAL A 21 11.93 -13.43 2.37
CA VAL A 21 11.32 -12.64 3.45
C VAL A 21 10.33 -11.62 2.88
N TYR A 22 10.73 -10.88 1.85
CA TYR A 22 9.86 -9.93 1.16
C TYR A 22 8.61 -10.60 0.58
N ALA A 23 8.77 -11.71 -0.15
CA ALA A 23 7.66 -12.43 -0.78
C ALA A 23 6.70 -13.01 0.26
N THR A 24 7.21 -13.51 1.38
CA THR A 24 6.38 -14.05 2.47
C THR A 24 5.54 -12.95 3.11
N LEU A 25 6.15 -11.80 3.40
CA LEU A 25 5.45 -10.66 3.99
C LEU A 25 4.40 -10.10 3.03
N LEU A 26 4.75 -10.00 1.74
CA LEU A 26 3.85 -9.53 0.69
C LEU A 26 2.67 -10.46 0.49
N ASP A 27 2.89 -11.79 0.42
CA ASP A 27 1.82 -12.78 0.26
C ASP A 27 0.83 -12.72 1.44
N TRP A 28 1.34 -12.64 2.67
CA TRP A 28 0.49 -12.53 3.85
C TRP A 28 -0.23 -11.18 3.91
N GLY A 29 0.49 -10.08 3.67
CA GLY A 29 -0.05 -8.73 3.64
C GLY A 29 -1.14 -8.56 2.58
N MET A 30 -0.97 -9.15 1.39
CA MET A 30 -1.97 -9.14 0.33
C MET A 30 -3.23 -9.91 0.73
N LYS A 31 -3.08 -11.12 1.32
CA LYS A 31 -4.24 -11.92 1.76
C LYS A 31 -5.04 -11.20 2.85
N VAL A 32 -4.34 -10.65 3.85
CA VAL A 32 -4.96 -9.88 4.93
C VAL A 32 -5.62 -8.62 4.39
N GLY A 33 -4.93 -7.87 3.52
CA GLY A 33 -5.46 -6.65 2.93
C GLY A 33 -6.66 -6.90 2.02
N LEU A 34 -6.64 -7.97 1.24
CA LEU A 34 -7.78 -8.39 0.42
C LEU A 34 -8.97 -8.79 1.28
N ALA A 35 -8.75 -9.59 2.33
CA ALA A 35 -9.81 -9.97 3.25
C ALA A 35 -10.42 -8.73 3.94
N ALA A 36 -9.58 -7.81 4.42
CA ALA A 36 -10.01 -6.54 5.00
C ALA A 36 -10.86 -5.74 3.99
N LEU A 37 -10.39 -5.60 2.75
CA LEU A 37 -11.10 -4.87 1.69
C LEU A 37 -12.49 -5.48 1.41
N VAL A 38 -12.58 -6.81 1.30
CA VAL A 38 -13.85 -7.51 1.09
C VAL A 38 -14.80 -7.24 2.26
N VAL A 39 -14.31 -7.30 3.50
CA VAL A 39 -15.13 -7.04 4.69
C VAL A 39 -15.60 -5.58 4.73
N THR A 40 -14.70 -4.62 4.55
CA THR A 40 -15.04 -3.19 4.59
C THR A 40 -15.93 -2.78 3.42
N PHE A 41 -15.75 -3.38 2.24
CA PHE A 41 -16.63 -3.17 1.08
C PHE A 41 -18.00 -3.79 1.30
N SER A 42 -18.09 -4.95 1.94
CA SER A 42 -19.39 -5.54 2.30
C SER A 42 -20.14 -4.62 3.26
N ILE A 43 -19.47 -4.12 4.31
CA ILE A 43 -20.06 -3.16 5.26
C ILE A 43 -20.58 -1.91 4.55
N TYR A 44 -19.83 -1.42 3.55
CA TYR A 44 -20.21 -0.29 2.73
C TYR A 44 -21.47 -0.55 1.88
N VAL A 45 -21.49 -1.65 1.12
CA VAL A 45 -22.60 -2.00 0.23
C VAL A 45 -23.90 -2.29 0.99
N PHE A 46 -23.79 -2.88 2.17
CA PHE A 46 -24.96 -3.15 3.02
C PHE A 46 -25.40 -1.92 3.84
N GLU A 47 -24.76 -0.76 3.64
CA GLU A 47 -25.05 0.50 4.35
C GLU A 47 -25.08 0.34 5.88
N LEU A 48 -24.25 -0.58 6.41
CA LEU A 48 -24.16 -0.81 7.87
C LEU A 48 -23.63 0.44 8.61
N LEU A 49 -22.94 1.32 7.89
CA LEU A 49 -22.44 2.61 8.36
C LEU A 49 -22.80 3.69 7.33
N PRO A 50 -23.25 4.88 7.76
CA PRO A 50 -23.56 5.96 6.83
C PRO A 50 -22.28 6.39 6.08
N PRO A 51 -22.35 6.57 4.75
CA PRO A 51 -21.27 7.19 3.99
C PRO A 51 -21.13 8.67 4.35
N HIS A 52 -19.90 9.18 4.34
CA HIS A 52 -19.61 10.61 4.56
C HIS A 52 -20.03 11.44 3.34
N VAL A 53 -19.85 10.87 2.14
CA VAL A 53 -20.29 11.49 0.89
C VAL A 53 -21.42 10.66 0.29
N PRO A 54 -22.66 11.19 0.29
CA PRO A 54 -23.80 10.53 -0.33
C PRO A 54 -23.53 10.19 -1.80
N LEU A 55 -23.85 8.96 -2.22
CA LEU A 55 -23.59 8.44 -3.58
C LEU A 55 -24.22 9.31 -4.69
N ASP A 56 -25.33 9.97 -4.39
CA ASP A 56 -26.04 10.89 -5.29
C ASP A 56 -25.27 12.20 -5.55
N GLN A 57 -24.37 12.60 -4.64
CA GLN A 57 -23.60 13.83 -4.74
C GLN A 57 -22.18 13.61 -5.29
N VAL A 58 -21.71 12.36 -5.36
CA VAL A 58 -20.36 11.99 -5.82
C VAL A 58 -20.05 12.53 -7.22
N SER A 59 -21.02 12.46 -8.14
CA SER A 59 -20.86 12.96 -9.52
C SER A 59 -20.65 14.48 -9.58
N GLY A 60 -21.24 15.22 -8.64
CA GLY A 60 -21.03 16.66 -8.49
C GLY A 60 -19.62 17.02 -8.01
N TYR A 61 -18.93 16.07 -7.36
CA TYR A 61 -17.60 16.29 -6.81
C TYR A 61 -16.44 16.01 -7.78
N TRP A 62 -16.65 15.23 -8.85
CA TRP A 62 -15.60 14.81 -9.79
C TRP A 62 -14.92 15.95 -10.54
N GLY A 63 -15.59 17.09 -10.71
CA GLY A 63 -15.05 18.26 -11.39
C GLY A 63 -14.23 19.19 -10.51
N PHE A 64 -14.24 19.00 -9.17
CA PHE A 64 -13.49 19.87 -8.27
C PHE A 64 -12.00 19.51 -8.26
N LYS A 65 -11.15 20.53 -8.11
CA LYS A 65 -9.75 20.31 -7.75
C LYS A 65 -9.70 19.63 -6.38
N SER A 66 -8.69 18.80 -6.16
CA SER A 66 -8.53 18.05 -4.91
C SER A 66 -8.58 18.95 -3.66
N HIS A 67 -8.02 20.16 -3.72
CA HIS A 67 -8.11 21.14 -2.64
C HIS A 67 -9.54 21.62 -2.38
N ASP A 68 -10.27 21.99 -3.44
CA ASP A 68 -11.66 22.45 -3.36
C ASP A 68 -12.61 21.32 -2.90
N TYR A 69 -12.29 20.08 -3.23
CA TYR A 69 -13.01 18.90 -2.73
C TYR A 69 -12.80 18.71 -1.23
N LEU A 70 -11.55 18.77 -0.75
CA LEU A 70 -11.24 18.58 0.67
C LEU A 70 -11.91 19.65 1.55
N GLU A 71 -11.91 20.91 1.11
CA GLU A 71 -12.61 22.00 1.82
C GLU A 71 -14.13 21.81 1.82
N LYS A 72 -14.73 21.48 0.67
CA LYS A 72 -16.20 21.40 0.54
C LYS A 72 -16.79 20.12 1.12
N ALA A 73 -16.06 19.01 1.06
CA ALA A 73 -16.48 17.74 1.62
C ALA A 73 -16.10 17.60 3.10
N ALA A 74 -15.49 18.64 3.71
CA ALA A 74 -14.98 18.61 5.09
C ALA A 74 -14.11 17.37 5.38
N VAL A 75 -13.31 16.96 4.39
CA VAL A 75 -12.45 15.79 4.48
C VAL A 75 -11.10 16.22 5.03
N ALA A 76 -10.68 15.57 6.11
CA ALA A 76 -9.44 15.89 6.76
C ALA A 76 -8.23 15.44 5.91
N PRO A 77 -7.24 16.30 5.63
CA PRO A 77 -6.12 15.98 4.75
C PRO A 77 -5.08 15.04 5.40
N GLY A 78 -4.25 14.42 4.56
CA GLY A 78 -3.07 13.68 5.00
C GLY A 78 -3.40 12.43 5.82
N TRP A 79 -3.03 12.40 7.10
CA TRP A 79 -3.34 11.30 8.03
C TRP A 79 -4.61 11.54 8.85
N ALA A 80 -5.20 12.72 8.76
CA ALA A 80 -6.32 13.11 9.61
C ALA A 80 -7.63 12.38 9.26
N TRP A 81 -7.73 11.76 8.07
CA TRP A 81 -8.83 10.88 7.69
C TRP A 81 -8.96 9.64 8.59
N LEU A 82 -7.91 9.24 9.32
CA LEU A 82 -8.00 8.17 10.33
C LEU A 82 -9.02 8.51 11.44
N GLY A 83 -9.33 9.80 11.67
CA GLY A 83 -10.41 10.22 12.55
C GLY A 83 -11.82 10.07 11.95
N MET A 84 -11.92 9.81 10.65
CA MET A 84 -13.18 9.70 9.89
C MET A 84 -13.61 8.25 9.65
N LEU A 85 -12.95 7.27 10.29
CA LEU A 85 -13.25 5.83 10.18
C LEU A 85 -14.68 5.46 10.62
N GLY A 86 -15.41 6.36 11.28
CA GLY A 86 -16.84 6.21 11.59
C GLY A 86 -17.76 6.30 10.37
N ASN A 87 -17.24 6.66 9.20
CA ASN A 87 -17.98 6.72 7.95
C ASN A 87 -17.64 5.53 7.04
N GLY A 88 -18.64 4.95 6.40
CA GLY A 88 -18.49 3.73 5.58
C GLY A 88 -17.46 3.87 4.44
N ASP A 89 -17.39 5.03 3.79
CA ASP A 89 -16.43 5.31 2.70
C ASP A 89 -14.97 5.25 3.20
N PHE A 90 -14.69 5.85 4.37
CA PHE A 90 -13.35 5.92 4.94
C PHE A 90 -12.91 4.60 5.56
N LEU A 91 -13.87 3.78 6.02
CA LEU A 91 -13.60 2.41 6.44
C LEU A 91 -13.16 1.55 5.23
N ASN A 92 -13.78 1.73 4.06
CA ASN A 92 -13.31 1.07 2.84
C ASN A 92 -11.91 1.55 2.43
N PHE A 93 -11.70 2.87 2.48
CA PHE A 93 -10.42 3.49 2.18
C PHE A 93 -9.28 2.95 3.06
N LEU A 94 -9.56 2.56 4.31
CA LEU A 94 -8.57 1.92 5.20
C LEU A 94 -8.01 0.62 4.62
N GLY A 95 -8.84 -0.22 4.00
CA GLY A 95 -8.39 -1.46 3.36
C GLY A 95 -7.46 -1.19 2.18
N ILE A 96 -7.77 -0.17 1.38
CA ILE A 96 -6.94 0.28 0.26
C ILE A 96 -5.61 0.85 0.76
N ALA A 97 -5.66 1.72 1.78
CA ALA A 97 -4.48 2.32 2.40
C ALA A 97 -3.56 1.25 3.02
N PHE A 98 -4.14 0.23 3.66
CA PHE A 98 -3.39 -0.90 4.18
C PHE A 98 -2.67 -1.65 3.06
N LEU A 99 -3.36 -1.99 1.98
CA LEU A 99 -2.79 -2.71 0.84
C LEU A 99 -1.65 -1.93 0.17
N ALA A 100 -1.82 -0.61 0.02
CA ALA A 100 -0.78 0.29 -0.45
C ALA A 100 0.39 0.43 0.54
N GLY A 101 0.13 0.30 1.84
CA GLY A 101 1.15 0.34 2.90
C GLY A 101 1.94 -0.97 3.04
N VAL A 102 1.44 -2.11 2.54
CA VAL A 102 2.13 -3.40 2.62
C VAL A 102 3.54 -3.31 2.03
N THR A 103 3.75 -2.57 0.94
CA THR A 103 5.09 -2.35 0.36
C THR A 103 6.04 -1.68 1.34
N ILE A 104 5.61 -0.66 2.08
CA ILE A 104 6.40 0.00 3.13
C ILE A 104 6.80 -1.04 4.19
N PHE A 105 5.84 -1.86 4.64
CA PHE A 105 6.10 -2.92 5.62
C PHE A 105 7.07 -4.00 5.10
N CYS A 106 7.03 -4.32 3.81
CA CYS A 106 7.95 -5.29 3.21
C CYS A 106 9.40 -4.76 3.14
N TYR A 107 9.62 -3.46 2.96
CA TYR A 107 10.96 -2.88 2.91
C TYR A 107 11.61 -2.66 4.27
N LEU A 108 10.83 -2.43 5.34
CA LEU A 108 11.34 -2.25 6.70
C LEU A 108 12.29 -3.37 7.19
N PRO A 109 11.97 -4.68 7.05
CA PRO A 109 12.87 -5.77 7.44
C PRO A 109 13.99 -6.03 6.42
N VAL A 110 13.86 -5.55 5.19
CA VAL A 110 14.85 -5.71 4.12
C VAL A 110 16.03 -4.72 4.31
N ILE A 111 15.76 -3.49 4.75
CA ILE A 111 16.79 -2.46 5.04
C ILE A 111 17.89 -2.96 6.00
N PRO A 112 17.60 -3.51 7.20
CA PRO A 112 18.65 -4.00 8.10
C PRO A 112 19.39 -5.21 7.54
N MET A 113 18.78 -5.97 6.62
CA MET A 113 19.41 -7.10 5.96
C MET A 113 20.48 -6.63 4.95
N PHE A 114 20.19 -5.58 4.17
CA PHE A 114 21.18 -4.95 3.28
C PHE A 114 22.31 -4.27 4.03
N LEU A 115 22.02 -3.59 5.15
CA LEU A 115 23.05 -3.00 6.01
C LEU A 115 24.02 -4.05 6.57
N LYS A 116 23.52 -5.23 6.98
CA LYS A 116 24.37 -6.34 7.44
C LYS A 116 25.26 -6.92 6.33
N LYS A 117 24.80 -6.89 5.08
CA LYS A 117 25.56 -7.33 3.90
C LYS A 117 26.54 -6.27 3.38
N ARG A 118 26.63 -5.10 4.02
CA ARG A 118 27.41 -3.93 3.59
C ARG A 118 27.02 -3.41 2.21
N ASP A 119 25.77 -3.67 1.81
CA ASP A 119 25.27 -3.26 0.53
C ASP A 119 24.56 -1.90 0.62
N PHE A 120 25.39 -0.86 0.74
CA PHE A 120 24.92 0.50 1.04
C PHE A 120 24.09 1.14 -0.08
N VAL A 121 24.29 0.71 -1.33
CA VAL A 121 23.53 1.24 -2.48
C VAL A 121 22.08 0.78 -2.40
N TYR A 122 21.84 -0.52 -2.25
CA TYR A 122 20.47 -1.05 -2.15
C TYR A 122 19.79 -0.64 -0.83
N ALA A 123 20.54 -0.54 0.27
CA ALA A 123 20.01 0.03 1.51
C ALA A 123 19.55 1.48 1.33
N GLY A 124 20.34 2.32 0.64
CA GLY A 124 19.99 3.71 0.34
C GLY A 124 18.73 3.82 -0.52
N ILE A 125 18.60 2.98 -1.55
CA ILE A 125 17.42 2.95 -2.42
C ILE A 125 16.16 2.54 -1.63
N ALA A 126 16.24 1.47 -0.83
CA ALA A 126 15.09 1.01 -0.04
C ALA A 126 14.63 2.05 1.00
N VAL A 127 15.58 2.78 1.62
CA VAL A 127 15.25 3.89 2.51
C VAL A 127 14.58 5.03 1.75
N ALA A 128 15.10 5.39 0.57
CA ALA A 128 14.49 6.44 -0.26
C ALA A 128 13.06 6.07 -0.68
N GLU A 129 12.82 4.82 -1.04
CA GLU A 129 11.49 4.30 -1.41
C GLU A 129 10.50 4.40 -0.24
N VAL A 130 10.90 3.96 0.96
CA VAL A 130 10.08 4.11 2.18
C VAL A 130 9.77 5.59 2.45
N LEU A 131 10.76 6.48 2.34
CA LEU A 131 10.56 7.91 2.55
C LEU A 131 9.59 8.52 1.52
N ILE A 132 9.75 8.20 0.24
CA ILE A 132 8.87 8.68 -0.84
C ILE A 132 7.44 8.22 -0.60
N LEU A 133 7.22 6.94 -0.25
CA LEU A 133 5.88 6.40 -0.01
C LEU A 133 5.22 7.05 1.21
N VAL A 134 5.97 7.25 2.30
CA VAL A 134 5.46 7.92 3.51
C VAL A 134 5.14 9.39 3.23
N PHE A 135 6.01 10.08 2.49
CA PHE A 135 5.76 11.48 2.13
C PHE A 135 4.60 11.64 1.15
N ALA A 136 4.44 10.73 0.20
CA ALA A 136 3.30 10.70 -0.71
C ALA A 136 1.99 10.49 0.06
N ALA A 137 1.97 9.55 1.00
CA ALA A 137 0.81 9.30 1.86
C ALA A 137 0.48 10.49 2.78
N SER A 138 1.50 11.23 3.26
CA SER A 138 1.29 12.39 4.14
C SER A 138 0.72 13.62 3.43
N GLY A 139 0.75 13.67 2.10
CA GLY A 139 0.39 14.86 1.32
C GLY A 139 1.38 16.03 1.44
N VAL A 140 2.53 15.84 2.11
CA VAL A 140 3.58 16.86 2.25
C VAL A 140 4.32 17.06 0.92
N LEU A 141 4.43 16.02 0.09
CA LEU A 141 4.94 16.15 -1.29
C LEU A 141 3.90 16.88 -2.17
N HIS A 142 3.92 18.21 -2.12
CA HIS A 142 3.30 19.09 -3.10
C HIS A 142 4.11 19.05 -4.42
N VAL A 143 4.15 17.89 -5.08
CA VAL A 143 4.80 17.74 -6.41
C VAL A 143 3.87 18.18 -7.55
N GLY A 144 2.69 18.72 -7.23
CA GLY A 144 1.77 19.39 -8.15
C GLY A 144 1.55 20.84 -7.76
N GLY A 145 2.62 21.64 -7.73
CA GLY A 145 2.50 23.10 -7.64
C GLY A 145 1.99 23.67 -8.96
N HIS A 146 0.88 24.40 -8.89
CA HIS A 146 0.71 25.58 -9.73
C HIS A 146 1.49 26.73 -9.11
#